data_AF-A0A971EV25-F1
#
_entry.id   AF-A0A971EV25-F1
#
_cell.length_a   1.000
_cell.length_b   1.000
_cell.length_c   1.000
_cell.angle_alpha   90.00
_cell.angle_beta   90.00
_cell.angle_gamma   90.00
#
_symmetry.space_group_name_H-M   'P 1'
#
loop_
_entity.id
_entity.type
_entity.pdbx_description
1 polymer ?
#
loop_
_entity_poly.entity_id
_entity_poly.type
_entity_poly.pdbx_seq_one_letter_code
_entity_poly.pdbx_strand_id
1 'polypeptide(L)'
;MKWFDTLPPGQRQTLAYLYILMTSTNSGDFAMIGEEAVRHFQMFVSTPDFPLRRVARLVSIRGVFSFLFFDADFVQRYVALHPAPAGGAPLPISRYQWLRSTAQWRRLAERVLADNVLHGWLRSLNSSSGKADPDRS
;
A
#
# COMPACT_ATOMS: atom_id res chain seq x y z
N MET A 1 -1.34 -8.55 -2.82
CA MET A 1 -2.39 -7.96 -1.97
C MET A 1 -3.64 -7.81 -2.83
N LYS A 2 -4.56 -8.79 -2.83
CA LYS A 2 -5.62 -8.91 -3.85
C LYS A 2 -6.47 -7.65 -4.05
N TRP A 3 -6.69 -6.86 -3.00
CA TRP A 3 -7.43 -5.60 -3.10
C TRP A 3 -6.77 -4.60 -4.05
N PHE A 4 -5.44 -4.47 -4.02
CA PHE A 4 -4.72 -3.53 -4.87
C PHE A 4 -4.96 -3.80 -6.36
N ASP A 5 -5.06 -5.08 -6.73
CA ASP A 5 -5.29 -5.52 -8.11
C ASP A 5 -6.72 -5.23 -8.59
N THR A 6 -7.66 -4.92 -7.68
CA THR A 6 -9.05 -4.54 -8.01
C THR A 6 -9.22 -3.05 -8.34
N LEU A 7 -8.18 -2.24 -8.10
CA LEU A 7 -8.25 -0.81 -8.33
C LEU A 7 -8.14 -0.46 -9.83
N PRO A 8 -8.77 0.63 -10.28
CA PRO A 8 -8.54 1.18 -11.62
C PRO A 8 -7.05 1.35 -11.93
N PRO A 9 -6.59 1.11 -13.18
CA PRO A 9 -5.17 1.22 -13.55
C PRO A 9 -4.52 2.53 -13.11
N GLY A 10 -5.14 3.69 -13.38
CA GLY A 10 -4.61 4.98 -12.98
C GLY A 10 -4.43 5.11 -11.46
N GLN A 11 -5.37 4.60 -10.67
CA GLN A 11 -5.24 4.60 -9.20
C GLN A 11 -4.12 3.69 -8.71
N ARG A 12 -3.94 2.52 -9.33
CA ARG A 12 -2.83 1.62 -8.97
C ARG A 12 -1.49 2.29 -9.20
N GLN A 13 -1.32 2.91 -10.37
CA GLN A 13 -0.11 3.63 -10.74
C GLN A 13 0.15 4.79 -9.79
N THR A 14 -0.86 5.62 -9.52
CA THR A 14 -0.79 6.72 -8.55
C THR A 14 -0.37 6.25 -7.17
N LEU A 15 -1.06 5.24 -6.61
CA LEU A 15 -0.78 4.78 -5.25
C LEU A 15 0.58 4.12 -5.12
N ALA A 16 1.00 3.34 -6.12
CA ALA A 16 2.33 2.75 -6.15
C ALA A 16 3.42 3.82 -6.19
N TYR A 17 3.27 4.81 -7.09
CA TYR A 17 4.20 5.93 -7.21
C TYR A 17 4.30 6.72 -5.90
N LEU A 18 3.16 7.14 -5.34
CA LEU A 18 3.13 7.91 -4.08
C LEU A 18 3.72 7.12 -2.92
N TYR A 19 3.47 5.81 -2.85
CA TYR A 19 4.12 4.96 -1.85
C TYR A 19 5.64 4.97 -1.99
N ILE A 20 6.16 4.77 -3.20
CA ILE A 20 7.61 4.80 -3.46
C ILE A 20 8.19 6.17 -3.10
N LEU A 21 7.55 7.25 -3.54
CA LEU A 21 7.99 8.62 -3.26
C LEU A 21 8.05 8.91 -1.75
N MET A 22 7.09 8.41 -0.98
CA MET A 22 7.00 8.66 0.46
C MET A 22 7.88 7.74 1.31
N THR A 23 8.38 6.62 0.77
CA THR A 23 9.05 5.58 1.56
C THR A 23 10.44 5.22 1.07
N SER A 24 10.80 5.52 -0.19
CA SER A 24 12.13 5.25 -0.71
C SER A 24 13.14 6.25 -0.15
N THR A 25 14.30 5.72 0.22
CA THR A 25 15.49 6.51 0.57
C THR A 25 16.40 6.75 -0.64
N ASN A 26 16.07 6.17 -1.80
CA ASN A 26 16.83 6.31 -3.04
C ASN A 26 16.12 7.26 -4.00
N SER A 27 16.72 8.41 -4.26
CA SER A 27 16.19 9.40 -5.20
C SER A 27 16.04 8.88 -6.64
N GLY A 28 16.79 7.85 -7.02
CA GLY A 28 16.64 7.21 -8.34
C GLY A 28 15.26 6.58 -8.54
N ASP A 29 14.60 6.18 -7.47
CA ASP A 29 13.27 5.56 -7.53
C ASP A 29 12.17 6.59 -7.81
N PHE A 30 12.45 7.90 -7.69
CA PHE A 30 11.46 8.96 -7.90
C PHE A 30 11.09 9.14 -9.36
N ALA A 31 11.95 8.69 -10.28
CA ALA A 31 11.66 8.68 -11.71
C ALA A 31 10.70 7.54 -12.12
N MET A 32 10.46 6.58 -11.22
CA MET A 32 9.65 5.40 -11.51
C MET A 32 8.17 5.75 -11.55
N ILE A 33 7.53 5.62 -12.72
CA ILE A 33 6.14 6.01 -12.94
C ILE A 33 5.33 4.90 -13.64
N GLY A 34 4.00 5.05 -13.66
CA GLY A 34 3.12 4.17 -14.42
C GLY A 34 3.23 2.70 -14.01
N GLU A 35 3.28 1.80 -14.99
CA GLU A 35 3.36 0.35 -14.77
C GLU A 35 4.66 -0.08 -14.10
N GLU A 36 5.74 0.68 -14.25
CA GLU A 36 7.01 0.38 -13.57
C GLU A 36 6.86 0.50 -12.06
N ALA A 37 6.22 1.60 -11.60
CA ALA A 37 5.91 1.81 -10.19
C ALA A 37 5.00 0.70 -9.64
N VAL A 38 3.97 0.30 -10.41
CA VAL A 38 3.07 -0.81 -10.04
C VAL A 38 3.84 -2.11 -9.84
N ARG A 39 4.68 -2.48 -10.81
CA ARG A 39 5.50 -3.70 -10.75
C ARG A 39 6.44 -3.66 -9.55
N HIS A 40 7.11 -2.54 -9.31
CA HIS A 40 8.01 -2.38 -8.18
C HIS A 40 7.28 -2.52 -6.84
N PHE A 41 6.13 -1.86 -6.69
CA PHE A 41 5.30 -2.00 -5.50
C PHE A 41 4.81 -3.43 -5.30
N GLN A 42 4.34 -4.11 -6.35
CA GLN A 42 3.90 -5.51 -6.26
C GLN A 42 5.06 -6.45 -5.88
N MET A 43 6.26 -6.22 -6.42
CA MET A 43 7.46 -6.94 -6.00
C MET A 43 7.70 -6.72 -4.51
N PHE A 44 7.79 -5.46 -4.06
CA PHE A 44 7.98 -5.11 -2.65
C PHE A 44 6.95 -5.78 -1.72
N VAL A 45 5.67 -5.78 -2.10
CA VAL A 45 4.60 -6.42 -1.31
C VAL A 45 4.74 -7.95 -1.27
N SER A 46 5.18 -8.56 -2.36
CA SER A 46 5.26 -10.02 -2.51
C SER A 46 6.59 -10.63 -2.05
N THR A 47 7.66 -9.83 -1.91
CA THR A 47 8.98 -10.30 -1.51
C THR A 47 8.91 -11.09 -0.19
N PRO A 48 9.28 -12.38 -0.20
CA PRO A 48 9.43 -13.16 1.03
C PRO A 48 10.41 -12.48 1.96
N ASP A 49 10.09 -12.42 3.25
CA ASP A 49 10.94 -11.75 4.23
C ASP A 49 10.69 -12.33 5.62
N PHE A 50 11.55 -11.98 6.58
CA PHE A 50 11.38 -12.35 7.98
C PHE A 50 10.00 -11.90 8.47
N PRO A 51 9.28 -12.73 9.24
CA PRO A 51 7.88 -12.47 9.55
C PRO A 51 7.61 -11.10 10.19
N LEU A 52 8.49 -10.64 11.07
CA LEU A 52 8.40 -9.30 11.66
C LEU A 52 8.45 -8.19 10.60
N ARG A 53 9.35 -8.29 9.62
CA ARG A 53 9.46 -7.33 8.52
C ARG A 53 8.26 -7.37 7.59
N ARG A 54 7.64 -8.54 7.40
CA ARG A 54 6.37 -8.66 6.67
C ARG A 54 5.24 -7.90 7.37
N VAL A 55 5.14 -7.99 8.70
CA VAL A 55 4.14 -7.24 9.47
C VAL A 55 4.45 -5.73 9.42
N ALA A 56 5.71 -5.33 9.62
CA ALA A 56 6.12 -3.93 9.51
C ALA A 56 5.81 -3.33 8.13
N ARG A 57 5.98 -4.12 7.05
CA ARG A 57 5.60 -3.73 5.70
C ARG A 57 4.11 -3.45 5.58
N LEU A 58 3.26 -4.31 6.15
CA LEU A 58 1.81 -4.11 6.15
C LEU A 58 1.40 -2.87 6.96
N VAL A 59 2.07 -2.60 8.08
CA VAL A 59 1.89 -1.36 8.87
C VAL A 59 2.24 -0.13 8.03
N SER A 60 3.38 -0.15 7.33
CA SER A 60 3.81 0.94 6.44
C SER A 60 2.80 1.20 5.34
N ILE A 61 2.40 0.16 4.60
CA ILE A 61 1.38 0.25 3.55
C ILE A 61 0.07 0.80 4.14
N ARG A 62 -0.33 0.33 5.33
CA ARG A 62 -1.52 0.82 6.00
C ARG A 62 -1.43 2.31 6.28
N GLY A 63 -0.33 2.77 6.85
CA GLY A 63 -0.12 4.17 7.22
C GLY A 63 -0.15 5.08 5.99
N VAL A 64 0.66 4.77 4.98
CA VAL A 64 0.75 5.58 3.76
C VAL A 64 -0.57 5.63 3.02
N PHE A 65 -1.21 4.48 2.75
CA PHE A 65 -2.48 4.51 2.01
C PHE A 65 -3.59 5.18 2.81
N SER A 66 -3.65 5.01 4.13
CA SER A 66 -4.63 5.72 4.96
C SER A 66 -4.41 7.23 4.93
N PHE A 67 -3.17 7.70 4.96
CA PHE A 67 -2.84 9.10 4.79
C PHE A 67 -3.34 9.62 3.44
N LEU A 68 -2.99 8.93 2.34
CA LEU A 68 -3.40 9.32 0.99
C LEU A 68 -4.93 9.34 0.79
N PHE A 69 -5.66 8.41 1.43
CA PHE A 69 -7.10 8.30 1.27
C PHE A 69 -7.92 9.19 2.22
N PHE A 70 -7.41 9.48 3.42
CA PHE A 70 -8.18 10.19 4.45
C PHE A 70 -7.85 11.68 4.54
N ASP A 71 -6.74 12.13 3.96
CA ASP A 71 -6.49 13.55 3.76
C ASP A 71 -7.36 14.09 2.61
N ALA A 72 -8.51 14.67 2.98
CA ALA A 72 -9.47 15.20 2.02
C ALA A 72 -8.87 16.30 1.12
N ASP A 73 -7.93 17.08 1.62
CA ASP A 73 -7.27 18.15 0.88
C ASP A 73 -6.22 17.60 -0.07
N PHE A 74 -5.52 16.54 0.31
CA PHE A 74 -4.64 15.80 -0.59
C PHE A 74 -5.43 15.24 -1.78
N VAL A 75 -6.57 14.59 -1.51
CA VAL A 75 -7.42 14.02 -2.57
C VAL A 75 -7.93 15.10 -3.52
N GLN A 76 -8.42 16.22 -2.99
CA GLN A 76 -8.92 17.31 -3.83
C GLN A 76 -7.80 17.95 -4.66
N ARG A 77 -6.64 18.23 -4.05
CA ARG A 77 -5.48 18.81 -4.76
C ARG A 77 -4.91 17.87 -5.80
N TYR A 78 -4.76 16.58 -5.48
CA TYR A 78 -4.23 15.59 -6.41
C TYR A 78 -5.12 15.46 -7.66
N VAL A 79 -6.44 15.35 -7.45
CA VAL A 79 -7.44 15.31 -8.55
C VAL A 79 -7.44 16.61 -9.36
N ALA A 80 -7.27 17.76 -8.71
CA ALA A 80 -7.24 19.06 -9.40
C ALA A 80 -5.96 19.30 -10.21
N LEU A 81 -4.81 18.81 -9.72
CA LEU A 81 -3.49 18.99 -10.36
C LEU A 81 -3.21 17.97 -11.46
N HIS A 82 -3.96 16.88 -11.53
CA HIS A 82 -3.85 15.86 -12.57
C HIS A 82 -5.18 15.68 -13.31
N PRO A 83 -5.71 16.74 -13.97
CA PRO A 83 -6.91 16.63 -14.78
C PRO A 83 -6.64 15.70 -15.97
N ALA A 84 -7.71 15.09 -16.49
CA ALA A 84 -7.66 14.20 -17.65
C ALA A 84 -6.81 14.81 -18.78
N PRO A 85 -5.85 14.07 -19.37
CA PRO A 85 -5.14 14.56 -20.54
C PRO A 85 -6.12 14.76 -21.69
N ALA A 86 -6.07 15.92 -22.32
CA ALA A 86 -6.68 16.15 -23.63
C ALA A 86 -5.87 15.38 -24.70
N GLY A 87 -6.05 14.07 -24.74
CA GLY A 87 -5.38 13.17 -25.69
C GLY A 87 -4.27 12.32 -25.06
N GLY A 88 -4.59 11.05 -24.78
CA GLY A 88 -3.61 9.96 -24.64
C GLY A 88 -2.85 9.81 -23.32
N ALA A 89 -3.50 9.16 -22.33
CA ALA A 89 -2.98 8.51 -21.10
C ALA A 89 -1.99 9.29 -20.19
N PRO A 90 -2.37 9.65 -18.94
CA PRO A 90 -2.92 8.74 -17.92
C PRO A 90 -4.42 8.94 -17.68
N LEU A 91 -5.13 7.84 -17.38
CA LEU A 91 -6.59 7.86 -17.19
C LEU A 91 -6.98 8.71 -15.98
N PRO A 92 -7.84 9.75 -16.14
CA PRO A 92 -8.31 10.55 -15.02
C PRO A 92 -8.98 9.67 -13.98
N ILE A 93 -8.53 9.77 -12.73
CA ILE A 93 -9.23 9.13 -11.64
C ILE A 93 -10.49 9.93 -11.39
N SER A 94 -11.65 9.39 -11.77
CA SER A 94 -12.92 9.99 -11.39
C SER A 94 -12.99 10.11 -9.87
N ARG A 95 -13.39 11.28 -9.37
CA ARG A 95 -13.61 11.53 -7.93
C ARG A 95 -14.46 10.41 -7.30
N TYR A 96 -15.45 9.90 -8.02
CA TYR A 96 -16.29 8.78 -7.58
C TYR A 96 -15.51 7.47 -7.45
N GLN A 97 -14.59 7.18 -8.37
CA GLN A 97 -13.70 6.02 -8.25
C GLN A 97 -12.78 6.17 -7.05
N TRP A 98 -12.26 7.37 -6.77
CA TRP A 98 -11.40 7.58 -5.60
C TRP A 98 -12.17 7.37 -4.29
N LEU A 99 -13.38 7.94 -4.18
CA LEU A 99 -14.25 7.74 -3.02
C LEU A 99 -14.63 6.26 -2.83
N ARG A 100 -14.90 5.53 -3.91
CA ARG A 100 -15.15 4.09 -3.86
C ARG A 100 -13.94 3.34 -3.32
N SER A 101 -12.75 3.62 -3.85
CA SER A 101 -11.50 3.00 -3.39
C SER A 101 -11.16 3.37 -1.95
N THR A 102 -11.47 4.59 -1.53
CA THR A 102 -11.37 5.06 -0.13
C THR A 102 -12.25 4.23 0.79
N ALA A 103 -13.52 4.00 0.40
CA ALA A 103 -14.45 3.20 1.19
C ALA A 103 -14.02 1.72 1.25
N GLN A 104 -13.50 1.17 0.16
CA GLN A 104 -12.95 -0.19 0.14
C GLN A 104 -11.69 -0.30 1.00
N TRP A 105 -10.79 0.68 0.91
CA TRP A 105 -9.58 0.77 1.71
C TRP A 105 -9.91 0.81 3.20
N ARG A 106 -10.85 1.67 3.61
CA ARG A 106 -11.31 1.76 5.00
C ARG A 106 -11.76 0.39 5.53
N ARG A 107 -12.62 -0.31 4.80
CA ARG A 107 -13.10 -1.65 5.19
C ARG A 107 -11.96 -2.67 5.29
N LEU A 108 -10.99 -2.62 4.38
CA LEU A 108 -9.82 -3.50 4.42
C LEU A 108 -8.95 -3.19 5.65
N ALA A 109 -8.68 -1.91 5.88
CA ALA A 109 -7.87 -1.42 6.98
C ALA A 109 -8.49 -1.80 8.34
N GLU A 110 -9.80 -1.65 8.49
CA GLU A 110 -10.53 -1.98 9.73
C GLU A 110 -10.69 -3.47 9.98
N ARG A 111 -10.67 -4.32 8.93
CA ARG A 111 -10.93 -5.77 9.09
C ARG A 111 -9.68 -6.62 9.07
N VAL A 112 -8.72 -6.27 8.22
CA VAL A 112 -7.57 -7.13 7.90
C VAL A 112 -6.26 -6.51 8.38
N LEU A 113 -6.19 -5.18 8.45
CA LEU A 113 -4.99 -4.46 8.90
C LEU A 113 -5.24 -3.70 10.20
N ALA A 114 -6.27 -4.05 10.97
CA ALA A 114 -6.55 -3.39 12.24
C ALA A 114 -5.48 -3.72 13.28
N ASP A 115 -5.32 -2.83 14.27
CA ASP A 115 -4.27 -2.97 15.29
C ASP A 115 -4.37 -4.30 16.03
N ASN A 116 -5.58 -4.70 16.42
CA ASN A 116 -5.82 -5.99 17.08
C ASN A 116 -5.41 -7.19 16.21
N VAL A 117 -5.64 -7.13 14.89
CA VAL A 117 -5.25 -8.17 13.93
C VAL A 117 -3.72 -8.24 13.80
N LEU A 118 -3.07 -7.08 13.60
CA LEU A 118 -1.62 -6.98 13.49
C LEU A 118 -0.92 -7.41 14.78
N HIS A 119 -1.45 -7.00 15.95
CA HIS A 119 -0.97 -7.47 17.25
C HIS A 119 -1.17 -8.97 17.43
N GLY A 120 -2.28 -9.53 16.96
CA GLY A 120 -2.50 -10.98 16.93
C GLY A 120 -1.41 -11.70 16.14
N TRP A 121 -1.07 -11.19 14.96
CA TRP A 121 0.04 -11.73 14.16
C TRP A 121 1.39 -11.61 14.87
N LEU A 122 1.73 -10.45 15.44
CA LEU A 122 2.97 -10.28 16.20
C LEU A 122 3.08 -11.26 17.39
N ARG A 123 1.98 -11.45 18.14
CA ARG A 123 1.94 -12.44 19.24
C ARG A 123 2.16 -13.86 18.74
N SER A 124 1.53 -14.23 17.63
CA SER A 124 1.71 -15.56 17.03
C SER A 124 3.17 -15.81 16.65
N LEU A 125 3.87 -14.81 16.11
CA LEU A 125 5.29 -14.90 15.75
C LEU A 125 6.18 -15.10 16.98
N ASN A 126 5.93 -14.37 18.05
CA ASN A 126 6.65 -14.54 19.32
C ASN A 126 6.39 -15.92 19.93
N SER A 127 5.16 -16.44 19.84
CA SER A 127 4.82 -17.77 20.35
C SER A 127 5.45 -18.91 19.53
N SER A 128 5.61 -18.73 18.21
CA SER A 128 6.31 -19.69 17.35
C SER A 128 7.83 -19.67 17.56
N SER A 129 8.39 -18.51 17.91
CA SER A 129 9.82 -18.38 18.22
C SER A 129 10.21 -19.04 19.55
N GLY A 130 9.27 -19.22 20.48
CA GLY A 130 9.48 -19.89 21.76
C GLY A 130 9.39 -21.43 21.72
N LYS A 131 9.12 -22.02 20.55
CA LYS A 131 9.09 -23.49 20.34
C LYS A 131 10.34 -24.05 19.66
N ALA A 132 11.40 -23.26 19.53
CA ALA A 132 12.70 -23.75 19.05
C ALA A 132 13.43 -24.52 20.18
N ASP A 133 13.15 -25.82 20.22
CA ASP A 133 14.06 -26.94 20.50
C ASP A 133 14.77 -27.01 21.89
N PRO A 134 14.24 -27.80 22.85
CA PRO A 134 14.97 -28.26 24.02
C PRO A 134 15.87 -29.50 23.77
N ASP A 135 15.94 -30.05 22.55
CA ASP A 135 16.74 -31.25 22.24
C ASP A 135 17.95 -30.93 21.34
N ARG A 136 18.93 -30.25 21.92
CA ARG A 136 20.34 -30.45 21.53
C ARG A 136 21.16 -30.72 22.78
N SER A 137 21.10 -31.98 23.22
CA SER A 137 22.11 -32.62 24.07
C SER A 137 23.25 -33.16 23.20
#